data_AF-A0A1H9GUB5-F1
#
_entry.id   AF-A0A1H9GUB5-F1
#
_cell.length_a   1.000
_cell.length_b   1.000
_cell.length_c   1.000
_cell.angle_alpha   90.00
_cell.angle_beta   90.00
_cell.angle_gamma   90.00
#
_symmetry.space_group_name_H-M   'P 1'
#
loop_
_entity.id
_entity.type
_entity.pdbx_description
1 polymer ?
#
loop_
_entity_poly.entity_id
_entity_poly.type
_entity_poly.pdbx_seq_one_letter_code
_entity_poly.pdbx_strand_id
1 'polypeptide(L)'
;MATQLNLPIGVQAFSKIRTGGFYYVDKTPYLHQLIDEGSYYFLSRPRRFGKSLLLDTLKELFEANEPLFRGLYIHDRWDWKTRHP
;
A
#
# COMPACT_ATOMS: atom_id res chain seq x y z
N MET A 1 -14.44 11.03 20.20
CA MET A 1 -14.14 9.61 20.51
C MET A 1 -13.46 9.01 19.29
N ALA A 2 -12.33 8.32 19.45
CA ALA A 2 -11.69 7.67 18.31
C ALA A 2 -12.57 6.51 17.84
N THR A 3 -12.95 6.52 16.57
CA THR A 3 -13.74 5.43 15.98
C THR A 3 -12.87 4.17 15.94
N GLN A 4 -13.30 3.11 16.61
CA GLN A 4 -12.58 1.85 16.60
C GLN A 4 -12.65 1.22 15.20
N LEU A 5 -11.50 1.06 14.56
CA LEU A 5 -11.41 0.41 13.25
C LEU A 5 -11.36 -1.12 13.41
N ASN A 6 -11.66 -1.84 12.33
CA ASN A 6 -11.57 -3.30 12.30
C ASN A 6 -10.19 -3.77 11.84
N LEU A 7 -9.76 -4.95 12.28
CA LEU A 7 -8.58 -5.61 11.72
C LEU A 7 -8.94 -6.21 10.34
N PRO A 8 -8.12 -5.99 9.30
CA PRO A 8 -8.40 -6.46 7.93
C PRO A 8 -8.09 -7.97 7.76
N ILE A 9 -8.74 -8.84 8.54
CA ILE A 9 -8.51 -10.28 8.47
C ILE A 9 -9.03 -10.82 7.14
N GLY A 10 -8.14 -11.38 6.33
CA GLY A 10 -8.47 -11.93 5.01
C GLY A 10 -8.72 -10.90 3.92
N VAL A 11 -8.63 -9.59 4.23
CA VAL A 11 -8.73 -8.52 3.24
C VAL A 11 -7.34 -8.22 2.69
N GLN A 12 -7.17 -8.38 1.38
CA GLN A 12 -5.89 -8.17 0.70
C GLN A 12 -5.89 -6.95 -0.22
N ALA A 13 -7.07 -6.40 -0.53
CA ALA A 13 -7.22 -5.22 -1.35
C ALA A 13 -6.95 -3.96 -0.52
N PHE A 14 -5.93 -3.21 -0.89
CA PHE A 14 -5.53 -1.94 -0.29
C PHE A 14 -6.69 -0.94 -0.32
N SER A 15 -7.37 -0.82 -1.47
CA SER A 15 -8.55 0.06 -1.61
C SER A 15 -9.65 -0.23 -0.59
N LYS A 16 -9.95 -1.52 -0.34
CA LYS A 16 -10.94 -1.93 0.69
C LYS A 16 -10.48 -1.59 2.10
N ILE A 17 -9.19 -1.72 2.40
CA ILE A 17 -8.66 -1.37 3.72
C ILE A 17 -8.76 0.16 3.93
N ARG A 18 -8.38 0.94 2.92
CA ARG A 18 -8.37 2.42 2.99
C ARG A 18 -9.76 3.03 3.07
N THR A 19 -10.75 2.42 2.43
CA THR A 19 -12.14 2.94 2.38
C THR A 19 -13.11 2.26 3.36
N GLY A 20 -12.78 1.04 3.83
CA GLY A 20 -13.70 0.18 4.58
C GLY A 20 -13.61 0.28 6.10
N GLY A 21 -12.93 1.28 6.65
CA GLY A 21 -12.81 1.45 8.11
C GLY A 21 -11.93 0.39 8.79
N PHE A 22 -10.83 0.01 8.13
CA PHE A 22 -9.87 -0.95 8.65
C PHE A 22 -8.57 -0.28 9.09
N TYR A 23 -7.86 -0.92 10.03
CA TYR A 23 -6.49 -0.55 10.32
C TYR A 23 -5.58 -0.89 9.14
N TYR A 24 -4.77 0.08 8.73
CA TYR A 24 -3.67 -0.10 7.79
C TYR A 24 -2.36 0.33 8.46
N VAL A 25 -1.35 -0.54 8.40
CA VAL A 25 0.01 -0.18 8.84
C VAL A 25 0.74 0.38 7.64
N ASP A 26 1.15 1.65 7.73
CA ASP A 26 1.85 2.31 6.63
C ASP A 26 3.21 1.64 6.37
N LYS A 27 3.34 1.03 5.19
CA LYS A 27 4.58 0.45 4.66
C LYS A 27 5.09 1.20 3.43
N THR A 28 4.44 2.30 3.06
CA THR A 28 4.83 3.11 1.91
C THR A 28 6.23 3.74 2.00
N PRO A 29 6.84 4.00 3.18
CA PRO A 29 8.26 4.38 3.23
C PRO A 29 9.20 3.32 2.65
N TYR A 30 8.94 2.04 2.95
CA TYR A 30 9.72 0.95 2.41
C TYR A 30 9.45 0.76 0.92
N LEU A 31 8.20 0.92 0.47
CA LEU A 31 7.88 0.86 -0.95
C LEU A 31 8.63 1.92 -1.74
N HIS A 32 8.68 3.16 -1.23
CA HIS A 32 9.40 4.26 -1.86
C HIS A 32 10.89 3.92 -2.04
N GLN A 33 11.55 3.48 -0.96
CA GLN A 33 12.95 3.04 -1.02
C GLN A 33 13.14 1.87 -2.00
N LEU A 34 12.24 0.89 -1.98
CA LEU A 34 12.35 -0.28 -2.87
C LEU A 34 12.25 0.12 -4.35
N ILE A 35 11.37 1.06 -4.68
CA ILE A 35 11.18 1.56 -6.05
C ILE A 35 12.41 2.33 -6.54
N ASP A 36 13.00 3.16 -5.68
CA ASP A 36 14.12 4.02 -6.05
C ASP A 36 15.46 3.25 -6.17
N GLU A 37 15.69 2.28 -5.29
CA GLU A 37 16.99 1.60 -5.17
C GLU A 37 17.03 0.23 -5.88
N GLY A 38 15.86 -0.31 -6.23
CA GLY A 38 15.70 -1.71 -6.60
C GLY A 38 15.66 -2.00 -8.09
N SER A 39 16.30 -3.10 -8.48
CA SER A 39 16.13 -3.70 -9.81
C SER A 39 15.31 -5.00 -9.78
N TYR A 40 15.55 -5.85 -8.78
CA TYR A 40 14.87 -7.14 -8.63
C TYR A 40 14.66 -7.49 -7.15
N TYR A 41 13.43 -7.89 -6.80
CA TYR A 41 13.09 -8.31 -5.44
C TYR A 41 12.48 -9.71 -5.41
N PHE A 42 13.04 -10.55 -4.56
CA PHE A 42 12.47 -11.86 -4.24
C PHE A 42 11.55 -11.77 -3.03
N LEU A 43 10.25 -11.98 -3.24
CA LEU A 43 9.29 -12.13 -2.15
C LEU A 43 9.29 -13.57 -1.65
N SER A 44 9.94 -13.81 -0.52
CA SER A 44 10.02 -15.14 0.11
C SER A 44 8.63 -15.75 0.33
N ARG A 45 8.53 -17.08 0.48
CA ARG A 45 7.25 -17.81 0.55
C ARG A 45 6.66 -18.11 1.95
N PRO A 46 6.87 -17.32 3.03
CA PRO A 46 6.11 -17.56 4.28
C PRO A 46 4.61 -17.28 4.09
N ARG A 47 3.76 -18.18 4.57
CA ARG A 47 2.30 -18.10 4.44
C ARG A 47 1.76 -16.93 5.29
N ARG A 48 0.78 -16.19 4.75
CA ARG A 48 0.09 -15.06 5.45
C ARG A 48 1.00 -13.89 5.86
N PHE A 49 2.14 -13.71 5.21
CA PHE A 49 3.08 -12.61 5.50
C PHE A 49 2.73 -11.27 4.83
N GLY A 50 1.50 -11.08 4.34
CA GLY A 50 1.06 -9.79 3.76
C GLY A 50 1.57 -9.45 2.36
N LYS A 51 2.23 -10.37 1.65
CA LYS A 51 2.73 -10.15 0.28
C LYS A 51 1.65 -9.67 -0.71
N SER A 52 0.45 -10.26 -0.67
CA SER A 52 -0.64 -9.85 -1.56
C SER A 52 -1.03 -8.39 -1.34
N LEU A 53 -1.16 -7.96 -0.08
CA LEU A 53 -1.47 -6.57 0.26
C LEU A 53 -0.35 -5.62 -0.16
N LEU A 54 0.92 -6.03 -0.03
CA LEU A 54 2.06 -5.26 -0.49
C LEU A 54 2.01 -5.01 -2.00
N LEU A 55 1.80 -6.07 -2.78
CA LEU A 55 1.70 -5.99 -4.24
C LEU A 55 0.48 -5.20 -4.69
N ASP A 56 -0.66 -5.34 -4.01
CA ASP A 56 -1.86 -4.55 -4.29
C ASP A 56 -1.64 -3.07 -3.97
N THR A 57 -0.94 -2.76 -2.86
CA THR A 57 -0.55 -1.36 -2.55
C THR A 57 0.35 -0.78 -3.65
N LEU A 58 1.34 -1.55 -4.14
CA LEU A 58 2.21 -1.13 -5.25
C LEU A 58 1.41 -0.91 -6.54
N LYS A 59 0.48 -1.81 -6.87
CA LYS A 59 -0.41 -1.66 -8.03
C LYS A 59 -1.18 -0.34 -7.95
N GLU A 60 -1.85 -0.09 -6.83
CA GLU A 60 -2.65 1.14 -6.64
C GLU A 60 -1.79 2.41 -6.67
N LEU A 61 -0.53 2.32 -6.23
CA LEU A 61 0.43 3.42 -6.28
C LEU A 61 0.84 3.73 -7.72
N PHE A 62 1.23 2.72 -8.50
CA PHE A 62 1.62 2.87 -9.91
C PHE A 62 0.46 3.30 -10.80
N GLU A 63 -0.76 2.86 -10.49
CA GLU A 63 -1.98 3.33 -11.16
C GLU A 63 -2.37 4.78 -10.79
N ALA A 64 -1.61 5.44 -9.90
CA ALA A 64 -1.82 6.80 -9.43
C ALA A 64 -3.18 7.02 -8.73
N ASN A 65 -3.66 6.04 -7.95
CA ASN A 65 -4.89 6.15 -7.18
C ASN A 65 -4.72 7.02 -5.91
N GLU A 66 -4.31 8.28 -6.10
CA GLU A 66 -3.93 9.26 -5.07
C GLU A 66 -4.86 9.29 -3.83
N PRO A 67 -6.20 9.26 -3.95
CA PRO A 67 -7.09 9.35 -2.79
C PRO A 67 -6.84 8.25 -1.74
N LEU A 68 -6.38 7.07 -2.16
CA LEU A 68 -6.07 5.96 -1.27
C LEU A 68 -4.83 6.22 -0.41
N PHE A 69 -3.91 7.07 -0.86
CA PHE A 69 -2.62 7.32 -0.22
C PHE A 69 -2.62 8.54 0.69
N ARG A 70 -3.70 9.33 0.73
CA ARG A 70 -3.80 10.50 1.62
C ARG A 70 -3.51 10.14 3.08
N GLY A 71 -2.60 10.87 3.70
CA GLY A 71 -2.16 10.65 5.08
C GLY A 71 -1.17 9.50 5.26
N LEU A 72 -0.68 8.88 4.18
CA LEU A 72 0.45 7.95 4.19
C LEU A 72 1.74 8.68 3.79
N TYR A 73 2.89 8.12 4.17
CA TYR A 73 4.20 8.70 3.92
C TYR A 73 4.49 9.00 2.45
N ILE A 74 3.97 8.22 1.52
CA ILE A 74 4.27 8.40 0.09
C ILE A 74 3.45 9.50 -0.59
N HIS A 75 2.42 10.06 0.08
CA HIS A 75 1.45 10.97 -0.56
C HIS A 75 2.10 12.23 -1.17
N ASP A 76 3.02 12.84 -0.44
CA ASP A 76 3.77 14.05 -0.85
C ASP A 76 5.09 13.72 -1.59
N ARG A 77 5.38 12.43 -1.79
CA ARG A 77 6.66 11.94 -2.35
C ARG A 77 6.51 11.20 -3.68
N TRP A 78 5.29 11.13 -4.20
CA TRP A 78 4.97 10.43 -5.45
C TRP A 78 4.47 11.41 -6.51
N ASP A 79 4.83 11.17 -7.77
CA ASP A 79 4.30 11.94 -8.89
C ASP A 79 2.95 11.37 -9.36
N TRP A 80 1.86 11.95 -8.86
CA TRP A 80 0.50 11.54 -9.21
C TRP A 80 0.07 11.85 -10.65
N LYS A 81 0.89 12.60 -11.43
CA LYS A 81 0.62 12.81 -12.86
C LYS A 81 1.08 11.65 -13.71
N THR A 82 2.05 10.88 -13.22
CA THR A 82 2.61 9.76 -13.94
C THR A 82 1.87 8.49 -13.55
N ARG A 83 1.19 7.89 -14.53
CA ARG A 83 0.54 6.59 -14.40
C ARG A 83 1.36 5.55 -15.13
N HIS A 84 1.81 4.55 -14.40
CA HIS A 84 2.45 3.37 -14.95
C HIS A 84 1.37 2.29 -15.13
N PRO A 85 1.53 1.39 -16.12
CA PRO A 85 0.48 0.48 -16.55
C PRO A 85 -0.11 -0.37 -15.42
#